data_AF-A0A2V0RCE3-F1
#
_entry.id   AF-A0A2V0RCE3-F1
#
_cell.length_a   1.000
_cell.length_b   1.000
_cell.length_c   1.000
_cell.angle_alpha   90.00
_cell.angle_beta   90.00
_cell.angle_gamma   90.00
#
_symmetry.space_group_name_H-M   'P 1'
#
loop_
_entity.id
_entity.type
_entity.pdbx_description
1 polymer ?
#
loop_
_entity_poly.entity_id
_entity_poly.type
_entity_poly.pdbx_seq_one_letter_code
_entity_poly.pdbx_strand_id
1 'polypeptide(L)'
;MSKNGITHSRLRKLKQTSRRAMVGAIRFSDSKTTLDPGGHMMYKSHSRIFNVNMESFDNMLNNTDMSVEEGIAHIELISSLPVIKGRKISQLIENKRPTIVNLIEEETEILTFANSWHHSWEQVIKAKNTFPPVFWTKDRTEVESSIAKKFPEANRLDPKKYLMIAYDKYDTYDKILKRFIEFMSDNIDANEVHLWTQGTLNEDDIKTNYDKMLSRLQEDFKIYKKANLDILSKKEKQPIRNLINRYWTNSVLEARDMYDKYTNLDPPRRIPVIGCRVCNWGMKSYIEDHIPQMVPSSTLHHSIGIKRNILLNNVADERYINYTSHCKIREIMPNEIGHLDFSYAKNDDGYYILTEPREGTFVVDNAEFFNGFSSVCTSSHSMYGFGRTPGDLLEQALREDETGHGTSGHMIASCLMFRAHVLLYLNDIHYNHTTQKTIYNLEVNEPTSGRYHSNKEYEHAVKDIKTLMKNTNFGTRFARNNLSIIEPFVSSMN
;
A
#
# COMPACT_ATOMS: atom_id res chain seq x y z
N MET A 1 38.93 -20.31 4.75
CA MET A 1 37.78 -21.14 4.30
C MET A 1 36.61 -20.82 5.21
N SER A 2 35.43 -20.36 4.82
CA SER A 2 34.84 -20.02 3.53
C SER A 2 33.96 -18.76 3.71
N LYS A 3 34.29 -17.68 3.00
CA LYS A 3 33.32 -16.63 2.65
C LYS A 3 32.83 -16.97 1.24
N ASN A 4 31.55 -16.76 0.96
CA ASN A 4 30.83 -17.00 -0.32
C ASN A 4 29.95 -18.25 -0.41
N GLY A 5 29.24 -18.57 0.67
CA GLY A 5 28.02 -19.39 0.62
C GLY A 5 26.79 -18.63 0.11
N ILE A 6 26.90 -17.88 -1.00
CA ILE A 6 25.69 -17.57 -1.79
C ILE A 6 25.29 -18.91 -2.41
N THR A 7 24.44 -19.64 -1.70
CA THR A 7 24.06 -21.02 -1.98
C THR A 7 23.61 -21.16 -3.43
N HIS A 8 24.14 -22.17 -4.14
CA HIS A 8 23.71 -22.54 -5.49
C HIS A 8 22.17 -22.63 -5.63
N SER A 9 21.44 -22.91 -4.54
CA SER A 9 19.97 -22.90 -4.52
C SER A 9 19.37 -21.50 -4.69
N ARG A 10 19.95 -20.43 -4.10
CA ARG A 10 19.52 -19.05 -4.30
C ARG A 10 19.75 -18.60 -5.74
N LEU A 11 20.92 -18.91 -6.32
CA LEU A 11 21.22 -18.62 -7.74
C LEU A 11 20.32 -19.40 -8.72
N ARG A 12 19.97 -20.66 -8.40
CA ARG A 12 19.05 -21.48 -9.21
C ARG A 12 17.61 -20.96 -9.13
N LYS A 13 17.15 -20.56 -7.93
CA LYS A 13 15.87 -19.87 -7.74
C LYS A 13 15.82 -18.56 -8.51
N LEU A 14 16.88 -17.75 -8.46
CA LEU A 14 16.98 -16.48 -9.18
C LEU A 14 16.93 -16.67 -10.71
N LYS A 15 17.59 -17.71 -11.24
CA LYS A 15 17.51 -18.07 -12.67
C LYS A 15 16.13 -18.57 -13.09
N GLN A 16 15.41 -19.29 -12.23
CA GLN A 16 14.06 -19.77 -12.52
C GLN A 16 13.02 -18.64 -12.42
N THR A 17 13.14 -17.77 -11.42
CA THR A 17 12.29 -16.58 -11.24
C THR A 17 12.55 -15.55 -12.34
N SER A 18 13.79 -15.30 -12.74
CA SER A 18 14.13 -14.34 -13.80
C SER A 18 13.68 -14.77 -15.20
N ARG A 19 13.66 -16.08 -15.50
CA ARG A 19 13.14 -16.60 -16.78
C ARG A 19 11.64 -16.38 -16.98
N ARG A 20 10.88 -16.17 -15.89
CA ARG A 20 9.44 -15.89 -15.89
C ARG A 20 9.11 -14.44 -15.49
N ALA A 21 10.11 -13.69 -15.04
CA ALA A 21 9.95 -12.30 -14.61
C ALA A 21 9.84 -11.37 -15.82
N MET A 22 8.85 -10.47 -15.78
CA MET A 22 8.67 -9.43 -16.79
C MET A 22 9.47 -8.21 -16.38
N VAL A 23 10.46 -7.87 -17.20
CA VAL A 23 11.16 -6.58 -17.10
C VAL A 23 10.50 -5.64 -18.07
N GLY A 24 9.97 -4.53 -17.57
CA GLY A 24 9.41 -3.47 -18.40
C GLY A 24 9.66 -2.08 -17.83
N ALA A 25 9.35 -1.06 -18.63
CA ALA A 25 9.52 0.33 -18.24
C ALA A 25 8.42 1.19 -18.84
N ILE A 26 7.97 2.19 -18.08
CA ILE A 26 7.04 3.22 -18.55
C ILE A 26 7.81 4.52 -18.79
N ARG A 27 7.59 5.11 -19.96
CA ARG A 27 8.18 6.37 -20.41
C ARG A 27 7.09 7.40 -20.70
N PHE A 28 7.23 8.58 -20.13
CA PHE A 28 6.41 9.75 -20.50
C PHE A 28 7.02 10.45 -21.71
N SER A 29 6.19 10.79 -22.71
CA SER A 29 6.62 11.48 -23.94
C SER A 29 5.44 12.11 -24.68
N ASP A 30 5.71 12.90 -25.73
CA ASP A 30 4.67 13.42 -26.63
C ASP A 30 4.16 12.37 -27.64
N SER A 31 4.73 11.16 -27.65
CA SER A 31 4.28 10.08 -28.54
C SER A 31 2.95 9.50 -28.06
N LYS A 32 2.23 8.83 -28.97
CA LYS A 32 0.98 8.13 -28.64
C LYS A 32 1.18 7.16 -27.47
N THR A 33 0.18 7.07 -26.58
CA THR A 33 0.17 6.09 -25.51
C THR A 33 0.16 4.67 -26.08
N THR A 34 1.13 3.85 -25.68
CA THR A 34 1.25 2.44 -26.07
C THR A 34 1.07 1.49 -24.89
N LEU A 35 0.68 2.01 -23.73
CA LEU A 35 0.47 1.23 -22.51
C LEU A 35 -0.53 0.10 -22.76
N ASP A 36 -0.08 -1.15 -22.63
CA ASP A 36 -0.90 -2.35 -22.73
C ASP A 36 -0.73 -3.15 -21.43
N PRO A 37 -1.50 -2.83 -20.38
CA PRO A 37 -1.34 -3.46 -19.08
C PRO A 37 -1.57 -4.97 -19.14
N GLY A 38 -2.60 -5.41 -19.89
CA GLY A 38 -2.90 -6.82 -20.10
C GLY A 38 -1.76 -7.54 -20.80
N GLY A 39 -1.29 -7.01 -21.94
CA GLY A 39 -0.17 -7.56 -22.68
C GLY A 39 1.11 -7.69 -21.85
N HIS A 40 1.41 -6.68 -21.01
CA HIS A 40 2.53 -6.73 -20.09
C HIS A 40 2.45 -7.98 -19.22
N MET A 41 1.34 -8.10 -18.51
CA MET A 41 1.07 -9.16 -17.55
C MET A 41 0.89 -10.54 -18.20
N MET A 42 0.75 -10.59 -19.52
CA MET A 42 0.69 -11.80 -20.36
C MET A 42 2.03 -12.17 -21.04
N TYR A 43 3.13 -11.49 -20.73
CA TYR A 43 4.47 -11.77 -21.29
C TYR A 43 4.59 -11.50 -22.79
N LYS A 44 3.76 -10.61 -23.34
CA LYS A 44 3.88 -10.24 -24.75
C LYS A 44 5.20 -9.50 -24.96
N SER A 45 5.96 -9.89 -25.97
CA SER A 45 7.32 -9.33 -26.19
C SER A 45 7.29 -7.84 -26.54
N HIS A 46 6.22 -7.38 -27.20
CA HIS A 46 6.01 -5.98 -27.58
C HIS A 46 5.58 -5.08 -26.42
N SER A 47 5.17 -5.64 -25.28
CA SER A 47 4.61 -4.91 -24.15
C SER A 47 5.64 -4.70 -23.03
N ARG A 48 6.90 -4.44 -23.40
CA ARG A 48 8.03 -4.27 -22.46
C ARG A 48 8.41 -2.81 -22.22
N ILE A 49 8.18 -1.94 -23.19
CA ILE A 49 8.40 -0.50 -23.03
C ILE A 49 7.14 0.19 -23.47
N PHE A 50 6.55 0.96 -22.56
CA PHE A 50 5.32 1.69 -22.81
C PHE A 50 5.60 3.18 -22.87
N ASN A 51 5.01 3.83 -23.85
CA ASN A 51 4.89 5.28 -23.86
C ASN A 51 3.56 5.65 -23.21
N VAL A 52 3.58 6.65 -22.34
CA VAL A 52 2.39 7.38 -21.87
C VAL A 52 2.49 8.76 -22.48
N ASN A 53 1.48 9.13 -23.25
CA ASN A 53 1.36 10.47 -23.79
C ASN A 53 1.13 11.47 -22.64
N MET A 54 1.90 12.56 -22.61
CA MET A 54 1.79 13.55 -21.53
C MET A 54 0.44 14.29 -21.53
N GLU A 55 -0.13 14.59 -22.69
CA GLU A 55 -1.46 15.21 -22.79
C GLU A 55 -2.55 14.27 -22.29
N SER A 56 -2.51 12.98 -22.65
CA SER A 56 -3.44 11.98 -22.13
C SER A 56 -3.31 11.82 -20.61
N PHE A 57 -2.10 11.94 -20.07
CA PHE A 57 -1.85 11.91 -18.63
C PHE A 57 -2.41 13.15 -17.93
N ASP A 58 -2.15 14.35 -18.44
CA ASP A 58 -2.68 15.59 -17.88
C ASP A 58 -4.21 15.62 -17.92
N ASN A 59 -4.81 15.13 -19.01
CA ASN A 59 -6.26 14.97 -19.14
C ASN A 59 -6.82 14.00 -18.09
N MET A 60 -6.13 12.88 -17.84
CA MET A 60 -6.50 11.96 -16.76
C MET A 60 -6.52 12.67 -15.41
N LEU A 61 -5.43 13.37 -15.05
CA LEU A 61 -5.33 14.09 -13.78
C LEU A 61 -6.44 15.12 -13.61
N ASN A 62 -6.72 15.91 -14.64
CA ASN A 62 -7.76 16.94 -14.61
C ASN A 62 -9.18 16.36 -14.50
N ASN A 63 -9.42 15.20 -15.14
CA ASN A 63 -10.75 14.58 -15.14
C ASN A 63 -11.07 13.85 -13.82
N THR A 64 -10.04 13.36 -13.11
CA THR A 64 -10.20 12.58 -11.87
C THR A 64 -9.78 13.33 -10.60
N ASP A 65 -9.36 14.59 -10.73
CA ASP A 65 -8.81 15.41 -9.64
C ASP A 65 -7.62 14.73 -8.91
N MET A 66 -6.82 13.94 -9.65
CA MET A 66 -5.64 13.27 -9.10
C MET A 66 -4.43 14.20 -9.11
N SER A 67 -3.64 14.16 -8.04
CA SER A 67 -2.27 14.69 -8.06
C SER A 67 -1.38 13.92 -9.04
N VAL A 68 -0.26 14.52 -9.43
CA VAL A 68 0.75 13.85 -10.29
C VAL A 68 1.22 12.54 -9.66
N GLU A 69 1.41 12.53 -8.33
CA GLU A 69 1.82 11.35 -7.57
C GLU A 69 0.74 10.26 -7.59
N GLU A 70 -0.54 10.62 -7.43
CA GLU A 70 -1.67 9.69 -7.53
C GLU A 70 -1.83 9.14 -8.95
N GLY A 71 -1.65 9.97 -9.98
CA GLY A 71 -1.69 9.51 -11.36
C GLY A 71 -0.58 8.53 -11.71
N ILE A 72 0.64 8.77 -11.22
CA ILE A 72 1.75 7.81 -11.36
C ILE A 72 1.43 6.53 -10.60
N ALA A 73 0.95 6.62 -9.36
CA ALA A 73 0.57 5.45 -8.57
C ALA A 73 -0.58 4.66 -9.22
N HIS A 74 -1.51 5.34 -9.90
CA HIS A 74 -2.58 4.71 -10.68
C HIS A 74 -2.01 3.94 -11.88
N ILE A 75 -1.11 4.55 -12.66
CA ILE A 75 -0.43 3.87 -13.77
C ILE A 75 0.33 2.64 -13.28
N GLU A 76 1.05 2.76 -12.17
CA GLU A 76 1.76 1.64 -11.53
C GLU A 76 0.78 0.56 -11.05
N LEU A 77 -0.37 0.95 -10.47
CA LEU A 77 -1.44 0.06 -10.04
C LEU A 77 -1.97 -0.79 -11.19
N ILE A 78 -2.30 -0.17 -12.33
CA ILE A 78 -2.92 -0.86 -13.48
C ILE A 78 -1.90 -1.62 -14.33
N SER A 79 -0.64 -1.20 -14.37
CA SER A 79 0.41 -1.83 -15.20
C SER A 79 1.25 -2.87 -14.47
N SER A 80 1.26 -2.81 -13.13
CA SER A 80 2.20 -3.54 -12.26
C SER A 80 3.69 -3.27 -12.57
N LEU A 81 3.99 -2.17 -13.28
CA LEU A 81 5.34 -1.77 -13.67
C LEU A 81 5.76 -0.49 -12.96
N PRO A 82 7.04 -0.37 -12.55
CA PRO A 82 7.54 0.90 -12.08
C PRO A 82 7.73 1.87 -13.24
N VAL A 83 7.41 3.14 -13.00
CA VAL A 83 7.78 4.22 -13.91
C VAL A 83 9.29 4.49 -13.77
N ILE A 84 10.06 4.29 -14.85
CA ILE A 84 11.51 4.53 -14.84
C ILE A 84 11.81 5.98 -15.22
N LYS A 85 12.52 6.69 -14.34
CA LYS A 85 12.81 8.11 -14.46
C LYS A 85 14.01 8.40 -15.38
N GLY A 86 13.81 9.22 -16.41
CA GLY A 86 14.88 9.87 -17.19
C GLY A 86 15.44 11.12 -16.48
N ARG A 87 16.64 11.57 -16.86
CA ARG A 87 17.54 12.47 -16.09
C ARG A 87 17.03 13.84 -15.59
N LYS A 88 15.79 14.26 -15.82
CA LYS A 88 15.20 15.44 -15.15
C LYS A 88 13.76 15.18 -14.68
N ILE A 89 13.66 14.26 -13.72
CA ILE A 89 12.56 14.08 -12.75
C ILE A 89 13.22 14.12 -11.36
N SER A 90 14.03 15.15 -11.10
CA SER A 90 14.70 15.33 -9.81
C SER A 90 13.88 16.18 -8.83
N GLN A 91 12.66 16.58 -9.22
CA GLN A 91 11.81 17.49 -8.46
C GLN A 91 10.41 16.94 -8.11
N LEU A 92 10.01 15.75 -8.59
CA LEU A 92 8.62 15.31 -8.38
C LEU A 92 8.44 14.04 -7.56
N ILE A 93 9.41 13.12 -7.46
CA ILE A 93 9.23 11.94 -6.61
C ILE A 93 10.60 11.49 -6.10
N GLU A 94 11.04 11.96 -4.93
CA GLU A 94 11.64 11.00 -4.00
C GLU A 94 10.60 9.91 -3.85
N ASN A 95 10.97 8.62 -3.96
CA ASN A 95 10.04 7.54 -3.67
C ASN A 95 9.65 7.67 -2.19
N LYS A 96 8.71 8.57 -1.90
CA LYS A 96 7.95 8.57 -0.68
C LYS A 96 7.25 7.23 -0.77
N ARG A 97 7.81 6.27 -0.02
CA ARG A 97 7.05 5.17 0.58
C ARG A 97 5.64 5.71 0.82
N PRO A 98 4.56 4.96 0.57
CA PRO A 98 3.26 5.40 1.06
C PRO A 98 3.51 5.92 2.47
N THR A 99 2.98 7.10 2.80
CA THR A 99 3.07 7.60 4.17
C THR A 99 2.16 6.71 5.02
N ILE A 100 2.49 5.41 5.13
CA ILE A 100 2.71 4.81 6.43
C ILE A 100 3.44 5.91 7.16
N VAL A 101 2.80 6.54 8.14
CA VAL A 101 3.49 7.42 9.08
C VAL A 101 4.84 6.77 9.31
N ASN A 102 5.89 7.35 8.72
CA ASN A 102 7.23 6.80 8.77
C ASN A 102 7.67 7.09 10.19
N LEU A 103 7.17 6.29 11.12
CA LEU A 103 7.97 5.77 12.19
C LEU A 103 8.61 4.50 11.57
N ILE A 104 9.36 4.60 10.48
CA ILE A 104 10.80 4.51 10.68
C ILE A 104 11.12 5.30 11.93
N GLU A 105 11.33 4.58 13.03
CA GLU A 105 12.24 5.06 14.05
C GLU A 105 13.56 5.39 13.35
N GLU A 106 13.65 6.51 12.62
CA GLU A 106 14.82 7.33 12.81
C GLU A 106 14.74 7.61 14.30
N GLU A 107 15.58 6.92 15.08
CA GLU A 107 15.71 7.27 16.46
C GLU A 107 15.97 8.76 16.47
N THR A 108 15.02 9.55 16.97
CA THR A 108 15.21 11.00 17.14
C THR A 108 16.58 11.19 17.75
N GLU A 109 17.52 11.70 16.96
CA GLU A 109 18.89 11.74 17.36
C GLU A 109 19.01 12.82 18.43
N ILE A 110 19.33 12.44 19.66
CA ILE A 110 19.55 13.40 20.75
C ILE A 110 20.96 13.92 20.62
N LEU A 111 21.11 15.03 19.88
CA LEU A 111 22.38 15.71 19.73
C LEU A 111 22.63 16.59 20.94
N THR A 112 23.83 16.47 21.50
CA THR A 112 24.20 17.17 22.73
C THR A 112 25.19 18.27 22.43
N PHE A 113 24.99 19.43 23.05
CA PHE A 113 25.81 20.59 22.79
C PHE A 113 26.27 21.23 24.09
N ALA A 114 27.57 21.45 24.20
CA ALA A 114 28.10 22.45 25.12
C ALA A 114 27.92 23.84 24.48
N ASN A 115 27.48 24.81 25.28
CA ASN A 115 27.32 26.17 24.79
C ASN A 115 28.69 26.72 24.36
N SER A 116 28.85 27.02 23.06
CA SER A 116 30.11 27.49 22.46
C SER A 116 29.85 28.58 21.42
N TRP A 117 30.90 29.26 20.97
CA TRP A 117 30.81 30.34 19.96
C TRP A 117 30.18 29.87 18.63
N HIS A 118 30.31 28.58 18.30
CA HIS A 118 29.78 27.98 17.06
C HIS A 118 28.46 27.24 17.24
N HIS A 119 28.10 26.87 18.47
CA HIS A 119 26.86 26.18 18.83
C HIS A 119 26.23 26.83 20.06
N SER A 120 25.79 28.08 19.89
CA SER A 120 25.10 28.83 20.95
C SER A 120 23.60 28.85 20.71
N TRP A 121 22.83 28.63 21.77
CA TRP A 121 21.36 28.71 21.74
C TRP A 121 20.84 30.08 21.25
N GLU A 122 21.65 31.14 21.37
CA GLU A 122 21.34 32.45 20.78
C GLU A 122 21.22 32.43 19.26
N GLN A 123 22.07 31.66 18.58
CA GLN A 123 22.01 31.50 17.13
C GLN A 123 20.79 30.66 16.74
N VAL A 124 20.44 29.68 17.57
CA VAL A 124 19.26 28.81 17.39
C VAL A 124 17.96 29.60 17.40
N ILE A 125 17.77 30.48 18.38
CA ILE A 125 16.55 31.29 18.48
C ILE A 125 16.47 32.37 17.37
N LYS A 126 17.62 32.83 16.86
CA LYS A 126 17.67 33.79 15.73
C LYS A 126 17.44 33.11 14.38
N ALA A 127 17.59 31.79 14.28
CA ALA A 127 17.34 31.04 13.05
C ALA A 127 15.82 30.92 12.81
N LYS A 128 15.34 31.53 11.71
CA LYS A 128 13.91 31.59 11.36
C LYS A 128 13.36 30.19 11.02
N ASN A 129 12.82 29.49 12.01
CA ASN A 129 12.08 28.21 11.93
C ASN A 129 12.83 26.96 11.46
N THR A 130 14.09 27.06 11.05
CA THR A 130 14.86 25.91 10.51
C THR A 130 15.57 25.07 11.56
N PHE A 131 15.51 25.42 12.84
CA PHE A 131 16.22 24.70 13.90
C PHE A 131 15.39 23.53 14.49
N PRO A 132 16.00 22.41 14.89
CA PRO A 132 15.33 21.32 15.60
C PRO A 132 14.80 21.71 16.99
N PRO A 133 13.94 20.88 17.61
CA PRO A 133 13.48 21.10 18.97
C PRO A 133 14.62 21.10 19.98
N VAL A 134 14.49 21.93 21.01
CA VAL A 134 15.55 22.23 21.98
C VAL A 134 15.08 22.02 23.41
N PHE A 135 15.81 21.18 24.16
CA PHE A 135 15.70 21.05 25.61
C PHE A 135 16.92 21.66 26.29
N TRP A 136 16.70 22.51 27.29
CA TRP A 136 17.77 23.23 27.98
C TRP A 136 17.65 23.19 29.51
N THR A 137 18.73 22.84 30.22
CA THR A 137 18.83 22.96 31.68
C THR A 137 19.79 24.09 32.09
N LYS A 138 19.49 24.84 33.17
CA LYS A 138 20.35 25.93 33.68
C LYS A 138 20.27 26.20 35.20
N ASP A 139 21.38 26.66 35.80
CA ASP A 139 21.46 27.23 37.16
C ASP A 139 20.73 28.56 37.30
N ARG A 140 19.87 28.66 38.33
CA ARG A 140 19.04 29.84 38.64
C ARG A 140 19.87 31.12 38.81
N THR A 141 21.04 31.02 39.43
CA THR A 141 21.92 32.16 39.73
C THR A 141 22.64 32.72 38.50
N GLU A 142 22.65 31.99 37.37
CA GLU A 142 23.25 32.42 36.10
C GLU A 142 22.23 32.93 35.07
N VAL A 143 20.95 33.02 35.48
CA VAL A 143 19.82 33.47 34.64
C VAL A 143 19.86 34.99 34.38
N GLU A 144 20.73 35.76 35.04
CA GLU A 144 20.80 37.23 34.86
C GLU A 144 21.44 37.70 33.54
N SER A 145 22.00 36.78 32.75
CA SER A 145 22.50 37.12 31.41
C SER A 145 21.34 37.54 30.50
N SER A 146 21.54 38.57 29.65
CA SER A 146 20.59 39.05 28.60
C SER A 146 19.96 37.92 27.75
N ILE A 147 20.67 36.80 27.75
CA ILE A 147 20.40 35.43 27.35
C ILE A 147 19.08 34.85 27.91
N ALA A 148 18.86 34.84 29.23
CA ALA A 148 17.70 34.14 29.79
C ALA A 148 16.36 34.86 29.59
N LYS A 149 16.38 36.09 29.06
CA LYS A 149 15.16 36.84 28.69
C LYS A 149 14.55 36.38 27.36
N LYS A 150 15.36 35.86 26.43
CA LYS A 150 14.92 35.50 25.06
C LYS A 150 14.35 34.09 24.95
N PHE A 151 14.80 33.17 25.80
CA PHE A 151 14.29 31.79 25.77
C PHE A 151 12.83 31.69 26.23
N PRO A 152 12.40 32.35 27.34
CA PRO A 152 10.99 32.39 27.71
C PRO A 152 10.10 32.99 26.61
N GLU A 153 10.62 33.96 25.84
CA GLU A 153 9.92 34.52 24.68
C GLU A 153 9.79 33.49 23.54
N ALA A 154 10.86 32.76 23.20
CA ALA A 154 10.84 31.69 22.21
C ALA A 154 9.94 30.50 22.62
N ASN A 155 10.01 30.07 23.87
CA ASN A 155 9.11 29.07 24.45
C ASN A 155 7.65 29.56 24.46
N ARG A 156 7.39 30.86 24.66
CA ARG A 156 6.02 31.41 24.55
C ARG A 156 5.51 31.39 23.10
N LEU A 157 6.39 31.56 22.12
CA LEU A 157 6.04 31.53 20.69
C LEU A 157 5.84 30.10 20.18
N ASP A 158 6.65 29.14 20.65
CA ASP A 158 6.52 27.72 20.29
C ASP A 158 6.90 26.82 21.49
N PRO A 159 5.96 26.56 22.40
CA PRO A 159 6.21 25.82 23.64
C PRO A 159 6.44 24.33 23.43
N LYS A 160 6.08 23.82 22.24
CA LYS A 160 6.36 22.44 21.86
C LYS A 160 7.80 22.28 21.42
N LYS A 161 8.38 23.32 20.81
CA LYS A 161 9.71 23.27 20.21
C LYS A 161 10.84 23.69 21.14
N TYR A 162 10.59 24.55 22.13
CA TYR A 162 11.64 25.09 23.01
C TYR A 162 11.28 24.93 24.49
N LEU A 163 11.98 24.06 25.23
CA LEU A 163 11.77 23.90 26.67
C LEU A 163 13.04 24.20 27.46
N MET A 164 12.97 25.20 28.34
CA MET A 164 14.00 25.49 29.33
C MET A 164 13.48 25.16 30.72
N ILE A 165 14.30 24.45 31.48
CA ILE A 165 14.06 24.20 32.90
C ILE A 165 15.20 24.78 33.73
N ALA A 166 14.84 25.47 34.80
CA ALA A 166 15.77 25.95 35.79
C ALA A 166 15.72 25.04 37.02
N TYR A 167 16.88 24.83 37.65
CA TYR A 167 17.02 23.92 38.79
C TYR A 167 16.26 24.36 40.05
N ASP A 168 15.63 25.53 40.04
CA ASP A 168 14.82 26.02 41.14
C ASP A 168 13.35 25.57 41.12
N LYS A 169 12.88 25.11 39.95
CA LYS A 169 11.56 24.47 39.79
C LYS A 169 11.68 22.95 39.63
N TYR A 170 12.82 22.49 39.12
CA TYR A 170 13.14 21.09 38.89
C TYR A 170 14.48 20.78 39.57
N ASP A 171 14.43 20.73 40.90
CA ASP A 171 15.57 20.64 41.82
C ASP A 171 16.12 19.21 42.03
N THR A 172 15.45 18.21 41.45
CA THR A 172 15.88 16.81 41.48
C THR A 172 16.03 16.26 40.07
N TYR A 173 16.88 15.24 39.93
CA TYR A 173 17.09 14.56 38.65
C TYR A 173 15.78 13.99 38.07
N ASP A 174 14.96 13.33 38.89
CA ASP A 174 13.70 12.72 38.44
C ASP A 174 12.70 13.74 37.89
N LYS A 175 12.66 14.94 38.48
CA LYS A 175 11.82 16.05 38.01
C LYS A 175 12.28 16.54 36.63
N ILE A 176 13.59 16.55 36.38
CA ILE A 176 14.17 16.91 35.09
C ILE A 176 13.90 15.82 34.05
N LEU A 177 14.17 14.56 34.39
CA LEU A 177 13.93 13.41 33.52
C LEU A 177 12.45 13.34 33.09
N LYS A 178 11.51 13.57 34.03
CA LYS A 178 10.09 13.62 33.71
C LYS A 178 9.76 14.69 32.66
N ARG A 179 10.30 15.90 32.80
CA ARG A 179 10.09 16.97 31.83
C ARG A 179 10.77 16.71 30.50
N PHE A 180 11.94 16.08 30.52
CA PHE A 180 12.64 15.67 29.31
C PHE A 180 11.85 14.61 28.56
N ILE A 181 11.31 13.61 29.25
CA ILE A 181 10.41 12.60 28.67
C ILE A 181 9.16 13.23 28.06
N GLU A 182 8.49 14.16 28.77
CA GLU A 182 7.32 14.87 28.24
C GLU A 182 7.67 15.66 26.97
N PHE A 183 8.81 16.37 26.99
CA PHE A 183 9.31 17.11 25.84
C PHE A 183 9.64 16.22 24.64
N MET A 184 10.31 15.08 24.87
CA MET A 184 10.61 14.10 23.83
C MET A 184 9.34 13.44 23.28
N SER A 185 8.31 13.25 24.12
CA SER A 185 7.01 12.74 23.68
C SER A 185 6.29 13.74 22.76
N ASP A 186 6.40 15.04 23.03
CA ASP A 186 5.81 16.09 22.20
C ASP A 186 6.57 16.30 20.87
N ASN A 187 7.81 15.79 20.77
CA ASN A 187 8.70 15.94 19.62
C ASN A 187 9.14 14.58 19.04
N ILE A 188 8.34 13.53 19.23
CA ILE A 188 8.68 12.15 18.82
C ILE A 188 8.84 12.00 17.30
N ASP A 189 8.22 12.88 16.52
CA ASP A 189 8.28 12.90 15.05
C ASP A 189 9.47 13.74 14.52
N ALA A 190 10.30 14.31 15.39
CA ALA A 190 11.50 15.04 14.97
C ALA A 190 12.64 14.07 14.65
N ASN A 191 13.36 14.32 13.55
CA ASN A 191 14.53 13.52 13.15
C ASN A 191 15.68 13.68 14.16
N GLU A 192 15.83 14.86 14.76
CA GLU A 192 16.81 15.15 15.81
C GLU A 192 16.23 16.11 16.86
N VAL A 193 16.70 15.98 18.09
CA VAL A 193 16.40 16.89 19.20
C VAL A 193 17.72 17.33 19.83
N HIS A 194 17.85 18.63 20.09
CA HIS A 194 19.07 19.18 20.64
C HIS A 194 18.94 19.37 22.15
N LEU A 195 19.87 18.78 22.90
CA LEU A 195 19.94 18.84 24.34
C LEU A 195 21.14 19.71 24.76
N TRP A 196 20.85 20.84 25.41
CA TRP A 196 21.84 21.62 26.13
C TRP A 196 21.68 21.40 27.63
N THR A 197 22.76 21.07 28.31
CA THR A 197 22.78 21.02 29.77
C THR A 197 23.74 22.09 30.30
N GLN A 198 23.34 22.86 31.30
CA GLN A 198 24.22 23.84 31.93
C GLN A 198 23.87 23.90 33.41
N GLY A 199 24.87 24.00 34.28
CA GLY A 199 24.71 24.17 35.72
C GLY A 199 24.84 22.89 36.56
N THR A 200 24.47 23.00 37.84
CA THR A 200 24.76 22.05 38.91
C THR A 200 23.50 21.70 39.73
N LEU A 201 23.19 20.41 39.82
CA LEU A 201 22.14 19.89 40.70
C LEU A 201 22.69 19.75 42.13
N ASN A 202 21.88 20.10 43.12
CA ASN A 202 22.27 20.11 44.54
C ASN A 202 22.37 18.73 45.20
N GLU A 203 22.06 17.63 44.49
CA GLU A 203 22.22 16.26 45.00
C GLU A 203 23.71 15.89 45.14
N ASP A 204 24.07 15.28 46.27
CA ASP A 204 25.45 15.04 46.69
C ASP A 204 26.26 14.13 45.72
N ASP A 205 25.60 13.41 44.82
CA ASP A 205 26.23 12.58 43.76
C ASP A 205 26.29 13.24 42.36
N ILE A 206 25.54 14.32 42.12
CA ILE A 206 25.43 14.97 40.79
C ILE A 206 26.19 16.31 40.75
N LYS A 207 26.62 16.83 41.91
CA LYS A 207 27.43 18.04 42.05
C LYS A 207 28.74 18.07 41.26
N THR A 208 29.18 16.96 40.64
CA THR A 208 30.52 16.88 40.03
C THR A 208 30.63 16.41 38.59
N ASN A 209 29.57 16.19 37.81
CA ASN A 209 29.80 16.05 36.36
C ASN A 209 28.56 16.25 35.49
N TYR A 210 28.59 17.31 34.68
CA TYR A 210 27.73 17.54 33.51
C TYR A 210 27.61 16.26 32.65
N ASP A 211 28.73 15.58 32.42
CA ASP A 211 28.78 14.35 31.60
C ASP A 211 27.99 13.19 32.21
N LYS A 212 27.91 13.11 33.54
CA LYS A 212 27.16 12.07 34.25
C LYS A 212 25.66 12.30 34.15
N MET A 213 25.20 13.54 34.36
CA MET A 213 23.77 13.88 34.21
C MET A 213 23.30 13.65 32.77
N LEU A 214 24.13 14.04 31.80
CA LEU A 214 23.84 13.87 30.38
C LEU A 214 23.74 12.40 29.98
N SER A 215 24.74 11.60 30.36
CA SER A 215 24.77 10.16 30.10
C SER A 215 23.55 9.47 30.71
N ARG A 216 23.18 9.86 31.94
CA ARG A 216 22.04 9.31 32.66
C ARG A 216 20.71 9.68 32.02
N LEU A 217 20.51 10.94 31.58
CA LEU A 217 19.30 11.35 30.86
C LEU A 217 19.12 10.58 29.55
N GLN A 218 20.20 10.37 28.80
CA GLN A 218 20.17 9.58 27.57
C GLN A 218 19.89 8.09 27.86
N GLU A 219 20.51 7.50 28.88
CA GLU A 219 20.33 6.11 29.25
C GLU A 219 18.93 5.84 29.81
N ASP A 220 18.44 6.67 30.73
CA ASP A 220 17.11 6.55 31.32
C ASP A 220 16.01 6.84 30.29
N PHE A 221 16.24 7.76 29.34
CA PHE A 221 15.32 7.94 28.22
C PHE A 221 15.33 6.71 27.29
N LYS A 222 16.49 6.09 27.01
CA LYS A 222 16.54 4.82 26.27
C LYS A 222 15.81 3.70 27.00
N ILE A 223 15.92 3.62 28.33
CA ILE A 223 15.20 2.65 29.16
C ILE A 223 13.70 2.95 29.14
N TYR A 224 13.29 4.20 29.33
CA TYR A 224 11.89 4.64 29.26
C TYR A 224 11.30 4.37 27.88
N LYS A 225 12.03 4.69 26.80
CA LYS A 225 11.65 4.42 25.42
C LYS A 225 11.53 2.91 25.21
N LYS A 226 12.49 2.11 25.67
CA LYS A 226 12.42 0.64 25.58
C LYS A 226 11.26 0.05 26.38
N ALA A 227 11.00 0.55 27.59
CA ALA A 227 9.89 0.11 28.43
C ALA A 227 8.53 0.55 27.85
N ASN A 228 8.45 1.74 27.28
CA ASN A 228 7.25 2.20 26.57
C ASN A 228 7.13 1.58 25.18
N LEU A 229 8.21 1.21 24.50
CA LEU A 229 8.19 0.38 23.30
C LEU A 229 7.83 -1.07 23.65
N ASP A 230 8.10 -1.55 24.86
CA ASP A 230 7.61 -2.84 25.35
C ASP A 230 6.11 -2.77 25.74
N ILE A 231 5.64 -1.63 26.24
CA ILE A 231 4.21 -1.37 26.52
C ILE A 231 3.44 -1.04 25.23
N LEU A 232 4.06 -0.32 24.30
CA LEU A 232 3.56 0.00 22.97
C LEU A 232 3.64 -1.23 22.08
N SER A 233 4.67 -2.08 22.13
CA SER A 233 4.69 -3.37 21.43
C SER A 233 3.68 -4.36 22.00
N LYS A 234 3.38 -4.28 23.30
CA LYS A 234 2.25 -4.98 23.92
C LYS A 234 0.89 -4.38 23.53
N LYS A 235 0.81 -3.09 23.18
CA LYS A 235 -0.36 -2.44 22.56
C LYS A 235 -0.38 -2.56 21.02
N GLU A 236 0.74 -2.86 20.37
CA GLU A 236 0.95 -3.09 18.93
C GLU A 236 0.85 -4.57 18.61
N LYS A 237 -0.20 -5.20 19.15
CA LYS A 237 -0.91 -6.21 18.38
C LYS A 237 -1.62 -5.55 17.19
N GLN A 238 -0.87 -4.96 16.26
CA GLN A 238 -1.37 -4.79 14.90
C GLN A 238 -0.56 -5.71 13.98
N PRO A 239 -0.97 -7.00 13.87
CA PRO A 239 -0.43 -7.93 12.88
C PRO A 239 -0.27 -7.29 11.50
N ILE A 240 -1.18 -6.38 11.16
CA ILE A 240 -1.24 -5.68 9.87
C ILE A 240 -0.11 -4.68 9.67
N ARG A 241 0.24 -3.87 10.68
CA ARG A 241 1.33 -2.88 10.52
C ARG A 241 2.64 -3.60 10.21
N ASN A 242 2.94 -4.66 10.96
CA ASN A 242 4.09 -5.51 10.72
C ASN A 242 4.01 -6.23 9.37
N LEU A 243 2.83 -6.67 8.96
CA LEU A 243 2.61 -7.30 7.65
C LEU A 243 2.87 -6.33 6.50
N ILE A 244 2.35 -5.10 6.58
CA ILE A 244 2.55 -4.04 5.59
C ILE A 244 4.02 -3.64 5.53
N ASN A 245 4.66 -3.43 6.69
CA ASN A 245 6.08 -3.11 6.75
C ASN A 245 6.93 -4.22 6.13
N ARG A 246 6.73 -5.48 6.54
CA ARG A 246 7.42 -6.64 5.97
C ARG A 246 7.15 -6.83 4.49
N TYR A 247 5.95 -6.49 4.03
CA TYR A 247 5.71 -6.36 2.60
C TYR A 247 6.71 -5.34 2.08
N TRP A 248 6.55 -4.04 2.29
CA TRP A 248 7.39 -3.01 1.66
C TRP A 248 8.91 -3.15 1.82
N THR A 249 9.42 -3.72 2.92
CA THR A 249 10.86 -3.85 3.19
C THR A 249 11.51 -5.13 2.68
N ASN A 250 10.75 -6.22 2.46
CA ASN A 250 11.35 -7.49 2.02
C ASN A 250 11.99 -7.35 0.64
N SER A 251 13.20 -7.92 0.48
CA SER A 251 13.94 -7.82 -0.78
C SER A 251 13.24 -8.54 -1.93
N VAL A 252 13.33 -7.99 -3.14
CA VAL A 252 12.88 -8.65 -4.38
C VAL A 252 13.55 -10.02 -4.58
N LEU A 253 14.76 -10.22 -4.03
CA LEU A 253 15.50 -11.47 -4.12
C LEU A 253 14.89 -12.60 -3.27
N GLU A 254 14.16 -12.23 -2.21
CA GLU A 254 13.47 -13.17 -1.32
C GLU A 254 12.02 -13.40 -1.74
N ALA A 255 11.51 -12.54 -2.63
CA ALA A 255 10.18 -12.60 -3.14
C ALA A 255 9.99 -13.83 -4.07
N ARG A 256 8.82 -14.43 -4.01
CA ARG A 256 8.41 -15.55 -4.87
C ARG A 256 7.58 -15.03 -6.03
N ASP A 257 7.59 -15.73 -7.14
CA ASP A 257 6.65 -15.44 -8.22
C ASP A 257 5.21 -15.73 -7.74
N MET A 258 4.29 -14.77 -7.91
CA MET A 258 2.90 -14.93 -7.45
C MET A 258 2.23 -16.10 -8.15
N TYR A 259 2.43 -16.23 -9.46
CA TYR A 259 1.82 -17.30 -10.24
C TYR A 259 2.35 -18.65 -9.80
N ASP A 260 3.69 -18.83 -9.77
CA ASP A 260 4.29 -20.08 -9.29
C ASP A 260 3.81 -20.49 -7.89
N LYS A 261 3.64 -19.52 -6.99
CA LYS A 261 3.24 -19.77 -5.61
C LYS A 261 1.79 -20.22 -5.46
N TYR A 262 0.86 -19.64 -6.22
CA TYR A 262 -0.57 -19.82 -5.99
C TYR A 262 -1.26 -20.69 -7.05
N THR A 263 -0.78 -20.68 -8.30
CA THR A 263 -1.40 -21.45 -9.38
C THR A 263 -0.80 -22.84 -9.54
N ASN A 264 0.49 -23.08 -9.30
CA ASN A 264 1.11 -24.42 -9.44
C ASN A 264 0.79 -25.39 -8.29
N LEU A 265 -0.26 -25.11 -7.51
CA LEU A 265 -0.72 -25.95 -6.41
C LEU A 265 -1.91 -26.80 -6.86
N ASP A 266 -2.05 -27.99 -6.29
CA ASP A 266 -3.21 -28.85 -6.51
C ASP A 266 -3.95 -29.09 -5.17
N PRO A 267 -5.12 -28.46 -4.94
CA PRO A 267 -5.85 -27.52 -5.80
C PRO A 267 -5.18 -26.13 -5.90
N PRO A 268 -5.52 -25.34 -6.95
CA PRO A 268 -5.04 -23.97 -7.09
C PRO A 268 -5.59 -23.09 -5.96
N ARG A 269 -4.81 -22.10 -5.55
CA ARG A 269 -5.18 -21.14 -4.50
C ARG A 269 -5.49 -19.76 -5.09
N ARG A 270 -6.29 -18.99 -4.37
CA ARG A 270 -6.57 -17.59 -4.72
C ARG A 270 -5.28 -16.79 -4.77
N ILE A 271 -5.15 -15.92 -5.78
CA ILE A 271 -4.01 -15.01 -5.92
C ILE A 271 -4.38 -13.69 -5.20
N PRO A 272 -3.71 -13.33 -4.10
CA PRO A 272 -3.92 -12.05 -3.42
C PRO A 272 -3.21 -10.93 -4.19
N VAL A 273 -3.95 -10.24 -5.06
CA VAL A 273 -3.41 -9.17 -5.90
C VAL A 273 -3.25 -7.88 -5.08
N ILE A 274 -2.10 -7.22 -5.25
CA ILE A 274 -1.77 -5.94 -4.64
C ILE A 274 -1.13 -5.09 -5.74
N GLY A 275 -1.79 -4.02 -6.15
CA GLY A 275 -1.34 -3.26 -7.33
C GLY A 275 -0.18 -2.30 -7.06
N CYS A 276 0.08 -1.88 -5.82
CA CYS A 276 0.94 -0.73 -5.56
C CYS A 276 2.43 -1.03 -5.37
N ARG A 277 2.84 -2.29 -5.21
CA ARG A 277 4.27 -2.62 -5.07
C ARG A 277 4.84 -3.22 -6.33
N VAL A 278 4.99 -2.34 -7.29
CA VAL A 278 5.55 -2.63 -8.60
C VAL A 278 7.04 -2.99 -8.51
N CYS A 279 7.47 -3.89 -9.38
CA CYS A 279 8.88 -4.18 -9.56
C CYS A 279 9.14 -4.59 -11.01
N ASN A 280 10.38 -4.37 -11.47
CA ASN A 280 10.83 -4.78 -12.80
C ASN A 280 10.92 -6.30 -13.00
N TRP A 281 10.30 -7.09 -12.12
CA TRP A 281 10.41 -8.55 -12.13
C TRP A 281 9.03 -9.21 -12.19
N GLY A 282 7.99 -8.47 -12.57
CA GLY A 282 6.59 -8.91 -12.61
C GLY A 282 5.94 -8.99 -11.22
N MET A 283 4.80 -9.67 -11.11
CA MET A 283 4.09 -9.83 -9.83
C MET A 283 4.85 -10.72 -8.85
N LYS A 284 5.14 -10.20 -7.65
CA LYS A 284 5.90 -10.90 -6.63
C LYS A 284 5.17 -11.01 -5.30
N SER A 285 5.31 -12.18 -4.69
CA SER A 285 4.94 -12.50 -3.33
C SER A 285 6.12 -12.20 -2.41
N TYR A 286 6.05 -11.12 -1.65
CA TYR A 286 7.09 -10.73 -0.69
C TYR A 286 6.91 -11.27 0.73
N ILE A 287 5.69 -11.63 1.14
CA ILE A 287 5.34 -12.29 2.42
C ILE A 287 4.67 -13.66 2.23
N GLU A 288 4.62 -14.49 3.27
CA GLU A 288 4.04 -15.85 3.18
C GLU A 288 2.52 -15.82 3.03
N ASP A 289 1.83 -15.01 3.83
CA ASP A 289 0.37 -14.87 3.81
C ASP A 289 -0.03 -13.49 3.29
N HIS A 290 0.04 -13.30 1.96
CA HIS A 290 -0.45 -12.05 1.38
C HIS A 290 -1.95 -11.94 1.56
N ILE A 291 -2.36 -10.77 2.02
CA ILE A 291 -3.75 -10.36 2.10
C ILE A 291 -3.99 -9.45 0.88
N PRO A 292 -5.11 -9.58 0.17
CA PRO A 292 -5.37 -8.76 -1.00
C PRO A 292 -5.62 -7.29 -0.66
N GLN A 293 -5.41 -6.42 -1.64
CA GLN A 293 -5.74 -4.99 -1.56
C GLN A 293 -7.27 -4.80 -1.41
N MET A 294 -7.70 -3.83 -0.61
CA MET A 294 -9.08 -3.37 -0.60
C MET A 294 -9.42 -2.66 -1.92
N VAL A 295 -10.64 -2.85 -2.41
CA VAL A 295 -11.14 -2.21 -3.63
C VAL A 295 -12.41 -1.41 -3.31
N PRO A 296 -12.86 -0.52 -4.19
CA PRO A 296 -14.11 0.21 -3.98
C PRO A 296 -15.33 -0.69 -3.89
N SER A 297 -16.30 -0.27 -3.08
CA SER A 297 -17.64 -0.84 -3.08
C SER A 297 -18.31 -0.60 -4.43
N SER A 298 -19.06 -1.59 -4.93
CA SER A 298 -19.84 -1.46 -6.16
C SER A 298 -21.35 -1.45 -5.89
N THR A 299 -22.11 -1.07 -6.93
CA THR A 299 -23.58 -1.02 -6.95
C THR A 299 -24.17 -1.96 -8.02
N LEU A 300 -23.33 -2.88 -8.51
CA LEU A 300 -23.64 -3.81 -9.57
C LEU A 300 -24.88 -4.66 -9.26
N HIS A 301 -24.91 -5.31 -8.10
CA HIS A 301 -25.98 -6.22 -7.70
C HIS A 301 -27.34 -5.53 -7.69
N HIS A 302 -27.42 -4.33 -7.11
CA HIS A 302 -28.64 -3.53 -7.13
C HIS A 302 -29.08 -3.21 -8.56
N SER A 303 -28.13 -2.94 -9.45
CA SER A 303 -28.38 -2.54 -10.84
C SER A 303 -28.88 -3.70 -11.72
N ILE A 304 -28.46 -4.93 -11.45
CA ILE A 304 -28.78 -6.10 -12.29
C ILE A 304 -29.57 -7.21 -11.58
N GLY A 305 -30.06 -6.96 -10.37
CA GLY A 305 -31.03 -7.83 -9.69
C GLY A 305 -30.49 -9.19 -9.21
N ILE A 306 -29.19 -9.30 -8.90
CA ILE A 306 -28.65 -10.50 -8.22
C ILE A 306 -29.31 -10.59 -6.82
N LYS A 307 -29.16 -11.68 -6.05
CA LYS A 307 -29.66 -11.75 -4.64
C LYS A 307 -28.58 -11.44 -3.62
N ARG A 308 -28.86 -10.61 -2.61
CA ARG A 308 -27.83 -10.05 -1.69
C ARG A 308 -27.16 -11.14 -0.86
N ASN A 309 -27.92 -12.17 -0.50
CA ASN A 309 -27.37 -13.34 0.18
C ASN A 309 -26.30 -14.06 -0.66
N ILE A 310 -26.35 -14.03 -2.00
CA ILE A 310 -25.30 -14.61 -2.85
C ILE A 310 -23.99 -13.83 -2.68
N LEU A 311 -24.09 -12.50 -2.57
CA LEU A 311 -22.96 -11.58 -2.48
C LEU A 311 -22.14 -11.77 -1.21
N LEU A 312 -22.81 -11.84 -0.06
CA LEU A 312 -22.19 -11.78 1.27
C LEU A 312 -22.07 -13.14 1.94
N ASN A 313 -22.55 -14.22 1.31
CA ASN A 313 -22.43 -15.55 1.90
C ASN A 313 -20.98 -16.04 1.91
N ASN A 314 -20.55 -16.54 3.08
CA ASN A 314 -19.23 -17.11 3.34
C ASN A 314 -18.05 -16.15 3.13
N VAL A 315 -18.24 -14.85 3.33
CA VAL A 315 -17.17 -13.84 3.19
C VAL A 315 -16.39 -13.57 4.48
N ALA A 316 -16.78 -14.17 5.60
CA ALA A 316 -16.15 -13.92 6.92
C ALA A 316 -14.65 -14.26 6.96
N ASP A 317 -14.20 -15.20 6.14
CA ASP A 317 -12.80 -15.59 6.03
C ASP A 317 -12.00 -14.73 5.02
N GLU A 318 -12.67 -13.80 4.32
CA GLU A 318 -12.06 -12.94 3.32
C GLU A 318 -11.59 -11.62 3.94
N ARG A 319 -10.30 -11.58 4.25
CA ARG A 319 -9.62 -10.40 4.80
C ARG A 319 -9.01 -9.56 3.69
N TYR A 320 -9.04 -8.24 3.88
CA TYR A 320 -8.49 -7.24 2.98
C TYR A 320 -7.63 -6.22 3.76
N ILE A 321 -6.65 -5.61 3.09
CA ILE A 321 -5.79 -4.55 3.62
C ILE A 321 -5.73 -3.41 2.61
N ASN A 322 -5.61 -2.18 3.10
CA ASN A 322 -5.21 -1.06 2.25
C ASN A 322 -3.69 -0.87 2.28
N TYR A 323 -3.04 -1.21 1.16
CA TYR A 323 -1.59 -1.07 0.98
C TYR A 323 -1.17 0.31 0.47
N THR A 324 -2.10 1.11 -0.04
CA THR A 324 -1.82 2.41 -0.65
C THR A 324 -2.23 3.57 0.26
N SER A 325 -1.37 4.58 0.35
CA SER A 325 -1.74 5.87 0.95
C SER A 325 -2.46 6.80 -0.02
N HIS A 326 -2.50 6.46 -1.31
CA HIS A 326 -3.16 7.25 -2.36
C HIS A 326 -4.67 7.09 -2.38
N CYS A 327 -5.21 6.11 -1.64
CA CYS A 327 -6.64 6.01 -1.45
C CYS A 327 -6.98 5.99 0.03
N LYS A 328 -7.80 6.96 0.43
CA LYS A 328 -8.35 7.04 1.78
C LYS A 328 -9.46 6.02 1.96
N ILE A 329 -9.59 5.55 3.19
CA ILE A 329 -10.75 4.81 3.66
C ILE A 329 -11.54 5.79 4.52
N ARG A 330 -12.83 5.90 4.27
CA ARG A 330 -13.74 6.72 5.09
C ARG A 330 -14.92 5.89 5.55
N GLU A 331 -15.55 6.36 6.60
CA GLU A 331 -16.83 5.82 7.03
C GLU A 331 -17.91 6.13 5.98
N ILE A 332 -18.86 5.21 5.82
CA ILE A 332 -19.99 5.39 4.92
C ILE A 332 -20.94 6.47 5.49
N MET A 333 -21.43 7.35 4.62
CA MET A 333 -22.43 8.34 5.01
C MET A 333 -23.84 7.72 5.00
N PRO A 334 -24.77 8.16 5.87
CA PRO A 334 -26.11 7.55 5.96
C PRO A 334 -26.89 7.52 4.63
N ASN A 335 -26.70 8.53 3.77
CA ASN A 335 -27.34 8.60 2.45
C ASN A 335 -26.75 7.63 1.43
N GLU A 336 -25.56 7.05 1.66
CA GLU A 336 -24.91 6.10 0.75
C GLU A 336 -25.33 4.65 1.02
N ILE A 337 -25.79 4.34 2.25
CA ILE A 337 -26.11 2.97 2.70
C ILE A 337 -27.08 2.26 1.74
N GLY A 338 -28.08 2.98 1.24
CA GLY A 338 -29.09 2.42 0.33
C GLY A 338 -28.59 2.12 -1.08
N HIS A 339 -27.43 2.67 -1.47
CA HIS A 339 -26.91 2.60 -2.83
C HIS A 339 -25.78 1.59 -3.02
N LEU A 340 -25.15 1.15 -1.94
CA LEU A 340 -24.03 0.22 -2.01
C LEU A 340 -24.48 -1.24 -1.88
N ASP A 341 -23.80 -2.14 -2.60
CA ASP A 341 -24.03 -3.57 -2.47
C ASP A 341 -23.30 -4.15 -1.24
N PHE A 342 -22.13 -3.61 -0.94
CA PHE A 342 -21.30 -4.00 0.18
C PHE A 342 -20.48 -2.83 0.73
N SER A 343 -19.95 -3.02 1.92
CA SER A 343 -18.98 -2.13 2.56
C SER A 343 -17.93 -2.96 3.29
N TYR A 344 -17.04 -2.32 4.05
CA TYR A 344 -16.00 -2.99 4.81
C TYR A 344 -16.18 -2.78 6.32
N ALA A 345 -16.22 -3.85 7.09
CA ALA A 345 -16.09 -3.79 8.54
C ALA A 345 -14.62 -4.00 8.92
N LYS A 346 -14.10 -3.14 9.80
CA LYS A 346 -12.79 -3.32 10.40
C LYS A 346 -12.89 -4.29 11.58
N ASN A 347 -12.05 -5.32 11.61
CA ASN A 347 -11.98 -6.25 12.75
C ASN A 347 -10.94 -5.81 13.79
N ASP A 348 -10.90 -6.50 14.93
CA ASP A 348 -10.00 -6.17 16.06
C ASP A 348 -8.50 -6.24 15.70
N ASP A 349 -8.14 -7.12 14.76
CA ASP A 349 -6.77 -7.23 14.23
C ASP A 349 -6.43 -6.14 13.20
N GLY A 350 -7.41 -5.30 12.84
CA GLY A 350 -7.33 -4.18 11.91
C GLY A 350 -7.62 -4.50 10.44
N TYR A 351 -8.00 -5.74 10.12
CA TYR A 351 -8.29 -6.18 8.74
C TYR A 351 -9.67 -5.68 8.36
N TYR A 352 -9.91 -5.60 7.07
CA TYR A 352 -11.23 -5.28 6.52
C TYR A 352 -11.89 -6.54 6.00
N ILE A 353 -13.17 -6.71 6.32
CA ILE A 353 -13.99 -7.83 5.86
C ILE A 353 -15.20 -7.25 5.15
N LEU A 354 -15.52 -7.83 4.00
CA LEU A 354 -16.68 -7.43 3.19
C LEU A 354 -17.99 -7.71 3.98
N THR A 355 -18.87 -6.71 4.08
CA THR A 355 -20.07 -6.77 4.93
C THR A 355 -21.23 -5.95 4.35
N GLU A 356 -22.40 -6.02 4.99
CA GLU A 356 -23.56 -5.19 4.65
C GLU A 356 -23.28 -3.71 4.96
N PRO A 357 -23.66 -2.78 4.07
CA PRO A 357 -23.58 -1.34 4.34
C PRO A 357 -24.42 -0.96 5.56
N ARG A 358 -23.82 -0.26 6.53
CA ARG A 358 -24.47 0.28 7.72
C ARG A 358 -23.57 1.34 8.35
N GLU A 359 -24.11 2.16 9.24
CA GLU A 359 -23.29 3.08 10.05
C GLU A 359 -22.16 2.32 10.78
N GLY A 360 -20.97 2.92 10.85
CA GLY A 360 -19.77 2.27 11.38
C GLY A 360 -19.01 1.36 10.40
N THR A 361 -19.46 1.21 9.14
CA THR A 361 -18.68 0.53 8.09
C THR A 361 -17.99 1.50 7.16
N PHE A 362 -17.04 0.99 6.39
CA PHE A 362 -16.07 1.77 5.63
C PHE A 362 -16.17 1.53 4.13
N VAL A 363 -15.82 2.55 3.36
CA VAL A 363 -15.67 2.51 1.91
C VAL A 363 -14.33 3.10 1.50
N VAL A 364 -13.89 2.74 0.31
CA VAL A 364 -12.76 3.36 -0.37
C VAL A 364 -13.24 4.68 -0.96
N ASP A 365 -12.63 5.80 -0.57
CA ASP A 365 -13.12 7.14 -0.83
C ASP A 365 -13.03 7.54 -2.32
N ASN A 366 -11.86 7.31 -2.94
CA ASN A 366 -11.64 7.57 -4.36
C ASN A 366 -11.75 6.25 -5.15
N ALA A 367 -12.96 5.96 -5.65
CA ALA A 367 -13.20 4.77 -6.44
C ALA A 367 -12.44 4.79 -7.78
N GLU A 368 -12.33 5.96 -8.40
CA GLU A 368 -11.73 6.12 -9.72
C GLU A 368 -10.24 5.77 -9.74
N PHE A 369 -9.55 5.89 -8.61
CA PHE A 369 -8.17 5.40 -8.47
C PHE A 369 -7.99 3.92 -8.86
N PHE A 370 -9.04 3.10 -8.70
CA PHE A 370 -9.02 1.67 -9.01
C PHE A 370 -9.58 1.32 -10.39
N ASN A 371 -9.96 2.29 -11.21
CA ASN A 371 -10.45 2.03 -12.58
C ASN A 371 -9.40 1.26 -13.39
N GLY A 372 -9.80 0.15 -14.01
CA GLY A 372 -8.90 -0.75 -14.74
C GLY A 372 -8.07 -1.71 -13.87
N PHE A 373 -8.11 -1.59 -12.53
CA PHE A 373 -7.39 -2.50 -11.63
C PHE A 373 -7.92 -3.94 -11.72
N SER A 374 -9.18 -4.14 -12.09
CA SER A 374 -9.74 -5.48 -12.29
C SER A 374 -9.03 -6.28 -13.39
N SER A 375 -8.47 -5.59 -14.40
CA SER A 375 -7.66 -6.19 -15.47
C SER A 375 -6.38 -6.80 -14.90
N VAL A 376 -5.72 -6.13 -13.94
CA VAL A 376 -4.57 -6.68 -13.19
C VAL A 376 -4.99 -7.89 -12.37
N CYS A 377 -6.15 -7.81 -11.73
CA CYS A 377 -6.62 -8.90 -10.89
C CYS A 377 -6.88 -10.18 -11.70
N THR A 378 -7.35 -10.01 -12.93
CA THR A 378 -7.67 -11.09 -13.86
C THR A 378 -6.53 -11.43 -14.83
N SER A 379 -5.40 -10.70 -14.82
CA SER A 379 -4.28 -10.91 -15.75
C SER A 379 -3.55 -12.24 -15.56
N SER A 380 -3.79 -12.90 -14.42
CA SER A 380 -3.40 -14.28 -14.14
C SER A 380 -3.93 -15.30 -15.16
N HIS A 381 -4.86 -14.90 -16.01
CA HIS A 381 -5.43 -15.75 -17.05
C HIS A 381 -4.47 -16.20 -18.16
N SER A 382 -3.34 -15.51 -18.32
CA SER A 382 -2.23 -16.00 -19.15
C SER A 382 -1.77 -17.40 -18.78
N MET A 383 -2.09 -17.88 -17.57
CA MET A 383 -1.74 -19.19 -17.05
C MET A 383 -2.88 -20.22 -17.15
N TYR A 384 -4.04 -19.91 -17.75
CA TYR A 384 -5.23 -20.80 -17.82
C TYR A 384 -5.16 -21.96 -18.83
N GLY A 385 -3.96 -22.46 -19.10
CA GLY A 385 -3.80 -23.91 -19.28
C GLY A 385 -4.05 -24.69 -17.98
N PHE A 386 -4.18 -24.00 -16.83
CA PHE A 386 -4.34 -24.64 -15.54
C PHE A 386 -5.64 -25.44 -15.41
N GLY A 387 -5.50 -26.75 -15.22
CA GLY A 387 -6.64 -27.69 -15.15
C GLY A 387 -7.30 -27.99 -16.50
N ARG A 388 -6.86 -27.35 -17.60
CA ARG A 388 -7.39 -27.65 -18.92
C ARG A 388 -6.54 -28.74 -19.58
N THR A 389 -7.19 -29.83 -19.91
CA THR A 389 -6.60 -30.87 -20.75
C THR A 389 -6.46 -30.36 -22.18
N PRO A 390 -5.57 -30.95 -23.00
CA PRO A 390 -5.56 -30.69 -24.44
C PRO A 390 -6.94 -30.87 -25.10
N GLY A 391 -7.78 -31.77 -24.57
CA GLY A 391 -9.17 -31.94 -24.99
C GLY A 391 -10.02 -30.70 -24.71
N ASP A 392 -9.95 -30.12 -23.51
CA ASP A 392 -10.70 -28.91 -23.15
C ASP A 392 -10.29 -27.69 -24.01
N LEU A 393 -9.03 -27.65 -24.46
CA LEU A 393 -8.52 -26.62 -25.36
C LEU A 393 -9.01 -26.83 -26.79
N LEU A 394 -9.00 -28.09 -27.27
CA LEU A 394 -9.55 -28.44 -28.57
C LEU A 394 -11.06 -28.14 -28.65
N GLU A 395 -11.82 -28.51 -27.62
CA GLU A 395 -13.25 -28.20 -27.55
C GLU A 395 -13.53 -26.70 -27.58
N GLN A 396 -12.68 -25.88 -26.94
CA GLN A 396 -12.81 -24.44 -27.03
C GLN A 396 -12.54 -23.94 -28.46
N ALA A 397 -11.46 -24.43 -29.09
CA ALA A 397 -11.12 -24.04 -30.46
C ALA A 397 -12.25 -24.42 -31.44
N LEU A 398 -12.80 -25.63 -31.32
CA LEU A 398 -13.93 -26.07 -32.14
C LEU A 398 -15.17 -25.19 -31.94
N ARG A 399 -15.50 -24.78 -30.71
CA ARG A 399 -16.60 -23.84 -30.46
C ARG A 399 -16.33 -22.46 -31.04
N GLU A 400 -15.09 -21.99 -30.99
CA GLU A 400 -14.70 -20.71 -31.59
C GLU A 400 -14.89 -20.76 -33.10
N ASP A 401 -14.45 -21.84 -33.76
CA ASP A 401 -14.67 -22.08 -35.18
C ASP A 401 -16.16 -22.16 -35.55
N GLU A 402 -16.98 -22.84 -34.72
CA GLU A 402 -18.42 -23.01 -34.96
C GLU A 402 -19.23 -21.73 -34.76
N THR A 403 -18.88 -20.92 -33.76
CA THR A 403 -19.71 -19.78 -33.34
C THR A 403 -19.17 -18.44 -33.83
N GLY A 404 -17.89 -18.38 -34.20
CA GLY A 404 -17.15 -17.14 -34.47
C GLY A 404 -16.76 -16.37 -33.20
N HIS A 405 -16.90 -16.97 -32.01
CA HIS A 405 -16.64 -16.32 -30.72
C HIS A 405 -15.75 -17.18 -29.82
N GLY A 406 -14.69 -16.58 -29.30
CA GLY A 406 -13.77 -17.22 -28.36
C GLY A 406 -14.35 -17.40 -26.95
N THR A 407 -13.47 -17.41 -25.94
CA THR A 407 -13.85 -17.47 -24.51
C THR A 407 -13.17 -16.35 -23.75
N SER A 408 -13.87 -15.72 -22.79
CA SER A 408 -13.24 -14.71 -21.95
C SER A 408 -12.36 -15.34 -20.87
N GLY A 409 -11.04 -15.36 -21.12
CA GLY A 409 -10.05 -15.82 -20.14
C GLY A 409 -10.06 -15.03 -18.83
N HIS A 410 -10.32 -13.71 -18.90
CA HIS A 410 -10.46 -12.85 -17.71
C HIS A 410 -11.61 -13.30 -16.79
N MET A 411 -12.73 -13.74 -17.37
CA MET A 411 -13.86 -14.22 -16.58
C MET A 411 -13.55 -15.55 -15.90
N ILE A 412 -12.89 -16.49 -16.61
CA ILE A 412 -12.37 -17.72 -16.00
C ILE A 412 -11.43 -17.36 -14.83
N ALA A 413 -10.65 -16.29 -14.95
CA ALA A 413 -9.78 -15.78 -13.89
C ALA A 413 -10.50 -15.35 -12.65
N SER A 414 -11.55 -14.57 -12.87
CA SER A 414 -12.29 -13.94 -11.79
C SER A 414 -12.84 -14.97 -10.81
N CYS A 415 -13.18 -16.19 -11.27
CA CYS A 415 -13.59 -17.27 -10.38
C CYS A 415 -12.58 -17.58 -9.28
N LEU A 416 -11.28 -17.42 -9.51
CA LEU A 416 -10.23 -17.70 -8.52
C LEU A 416 -9.87 -16.50 -7.63
N MET A 417 -10.51 -15.35 -7.82
CA MET A 417 -10.20 -14.13 -7.08
C MET A 417 -10.95 -14.03 -5.75
N PHE A 418 -10.57 -13.05 -4.94
CA PHE A 418 -11.33 -12.65 -3.75
C PHE A 418 -12.63 -11.95 -4.16
N ARG A 419 -13.68 -12.10 -3.35
CA ARG A 419 -15.04 -11.69 -3.71
C ARG A 419 -15.13 -10.23 -4.14
N ALA A 420 -14.51 -9.33 -3.38
CA ALA A 420 -14.54 -7.89 -3.69
C ALA A 420 -13.94 -7.58 -5.07
N HIS A 421 -12.89 -8.32 -5.48
CA HIS A 421 -12.25 -8.09 -6.77
C HIS A 421 -13.05 -8.69 -7.93
N VAL A 422 -13.78 -9.79 -7.69
CA VAL A 422 -14.76 -10.30 -8.67
C VAL A 422 -15.84 -9.27 -8.92
N LEU A 423 -16.33 -8.64 -7.86
CA LEU A 423 -17.37 -7.61 -7.96
C LEU A 423 -16.87 -6.37 -8.68
N LEU A 424 -15.64 -5.94 -8.41
CA LEU A 424 -14.98 -4.88 -9.17
C LEU A 424 -14.89 -5.23 -10.66
N TYR A 425 -14.43 -6.45 -10.99
CA TYR A 425 -14.34 -6.92 -12.37
C TYR A 425 -15.69 -6.95 -13.09
N LEU A 426 -16.73 -7.48 -12.44
CA LEU A 426 -18.07 -7.52 -13.04
C LEU A 426 -18.67 -6.12 -13.19
N ASN A 427 -18.36 -5.19 -12.26
CA ASN A 427 -18.75 -3.79 -12.38
C ASN A 427 -18.08 -3.12 -13.58
N ASP A 428 -16.79 -3.39 -13.81
CA ASP A 428 -16.05 -2.89 -14.97
C ASP A 428 -16.63 -3.43 -16.30
N ILE A 429 -16.99 -4.72 -16.35
CA ILE A 429 -17.70 -5.28 -17.51
C ILE A 429 -19.03 -4.58 -17.71
N HIS A 430 -19.84 -4.43 -16.65
CA HIS A 430 -21.14 -3.77 -16.74
C HIS A 430 -21.01 -2.33 -17.26
N TYR A 431 -20.04 -1.58 -16.75
CA TYR A 431 -19.72 -0.23 -17.20
C TYR A 431 -19.31 -0.20 -18.68
N ASN A 432 -18.37 -1.06 -19.10
CA ASN A 432 -17.96 -1.14 -20.52
C ASN A 432 -19.15 -1.51 -21.41
N HIS A 433 -19.96 -2.48 -20.98
CA HIS A 433 -21.08 -2.98 -21.78
C HIS A 433 -22.18 -1.94 -21.96
N THR A 434 -22.48 -1.16 -20.91
CA THR A 434 -23.51 -0.12 -20.93
C THR A 434 -23.05 1.16 -21.62
N THR A 435 -21.80 1.57 -21.42
CA THR A 435 -21.29 2.85 -21.91
C THR A 435 -20.51 2.76 -23.22
N GLN A 436 -20.05 1.55 -23.59
CA GLN A 436 -19.13 1.30 -24.71
C GLN A 436 -17.80 2.06 -24.59
N LYS A 437 -17.42 2.46 -23.35
CA LYS A 437 -16.18 3.16 -23.03
C LYS A 437 -15.15 2.22 -22.40
N THR A 438 -13.89 2.63 -22.46
CA THR A 438 -12.78 1.99 -21.73
C THR A 438 -13.02 2.05 -20.21
N ILE A 439 -12.55 1.05 -19.47
CA ILE A 439 -12.57 1.01 -17.99
C ILE A 439 -11.36 1.71 -17.38
N TYR A 440 -10.43 2.21 -18.20
CA TYR A 440 -9.22 2.90 -17.74
C TYR A 440 -9.41 4.42 -17.75
N ASN A 441 -8.84 5.11 -16.77
CA ASN A 441 -8.82 6.58 -16.76
C ASN A 441 -7.83 7.17 -17.78
N LEU A 442 -6.86 6.37 -18.20
CA LEU A 442 -5.84 6.72 -19.19
C LEU A 442 -6.15 6.03 -20.52
N GLU A 443 -5.81 6.67 -21.63
CA GLU A 443 -5.72 5.98 -22.92
C GLU A 443 -4.77 4.79 -22.81
N VAL A 444 -5.22 3.61 -23.22
CA VAL A 444 -4.41 2.39 -23.29
C VAL A 444 -4.46 1.86 -24.71
N ASN A 445 -3.46 1.06 -25.10
CA ASN A 445 -3.40 0.38 -26.40
C ASN A 445 -4.33 -0.84 -26.42
N GLU A 446 -5.60 -0.61 -26.08
CA GLU A 446 -6.72 -1.52 -26.23
C GLU A 446 -7.63 -1.00 -27.37
N PRO A 447 -8.57 -1.81 -27.89
CA PRO A 447 -9.56 -1.33 -28.86
C PRO A 447 -10.28 -0.11 -28.27
N THR A 448 -10.06 1.07 -28.87
CA THR A 448 -10.50 2.38 -28.34
C THR A 448 -12.02 2.57 -28.31
N SER A 449 -12.79 1.63 -28.87
CA SER A 449 -14.25 1.66 -28.90
C SER A 449 -14.83 0.25 -28.98
N GLY A 450 -15.88 -0.02 -28.20
CA GLY A 450 -16.66 -1.25 -28.25
C GLY A 450 -16.59 -2.09 -26.98
N ARG A 451 -17.29 -3.22 -27.00
CA ARG A 451 -17.26 -4.21 -25.91
C ARG A 451 -15.92 -4.94 -25.91
N TYR A 452 -15.35 -5.15 -24.72
CA TYR A 452 -14.13 -5.96 -24.57
C TYR A 452 -14.31 -7.41 -25.01
N HIS A 453 -15.48 -7.97 -24.69
CA HIS A 453 -15.92 -9.28 -25.12
C HIS A 453 -17.41 -9.22 -25.47
N SER A 454 -17.83 -10.06 -26.41
CA SER A 454 -19.22 -10.35 -26.70
C SER A 454 -19.88 -11.16 -25.59
N ASN A 455 -21.22 -11.10 -25.49
CA ASN A 455 -21.98 -11.90 -24.54
C ASN A 455 -21.67 -13.40 -24.67
N LYS A 456 -21.55 -13.89 -25.91
CA LYS A 456 -21.20 -15.28 -26.20
C LYS A 456 -19.86 -15.70 -25.62
N GLU A 457 -18.84 -14.83 -25.66
CA GLU A 457 -17.54 -15.13 -25.04
C GLU A 457 -17.64 -15.29 -23.51
N TYR A 458 -18.54 -14.54 -22.86
CA TYR A 458 -18.83 -14.71 -21.44
C TYR A 458 -19.64 -15.98 -21.15
N GLU A 459 -20.61 -16.33 -21.99
CA GLU A 459 -21.34 -17.61 -21.89
C GLU A 459 -20.39 -18.81 -22.05
N HIS A 460 -19.48 -18.74 -23.01
CA HIS A 460 -18.42 -19.74 -23.19
C HIS A 460 -17.52 -19.85 -21.96
N ALA A 461 -17.15 -18.72 -21.35
CA ALA A 461 -16.37 -18.73 -20.12
C ALA A 461 -17.11 -19.42 -18.96
N VAL A 462 -18.41 -19.16 -18.79
CA VAL A 462 -19.25 -19.85 -17.78
C VAL A 462 -19.29 -21.36 -18.04
N LYS A 463 -19.43 -21.78 -19.31
CA LYS A 463 -19.39 -23.20 -19.71
C LYS A 463 -18.04 -23.82 -19.35
N ASP A 464 -16.93 -23.15 -19.68
CA ASP A 464 -15.57 -23.63 -19.42
C ASP A 464 -15.29 -23.74 -17.91
N ILE A 465 -15.72 -22.76 -17.11
CA ILE A 465 -15.61 -22.82 -15.65
C ILE A 465 -16.35 -24.04 -15.10
N LYS A 466 -17.58 -24.31 -15.57
CA LYS A 466 -18.37 -25.47 -15.13
C LYS A 466 -17.69 -26.80 -15.49
N THR A 467 -17.09 -26.89 -16.68
CA THR A 467 -16.30 -28.06 -17.10
C THR A 467 -15.07 -28.24 -16.20
N LEU A 468 -14.30 -27.17 -15.98
CA LEU A 468 -13.13 -27.17 -15.09
C LEU A 468 -13.49 -27.64 -13.68
N MET A 469 -14.60 -27.17 -13.12
CA MET A 469 -15.07 -27.56 -11.78
C MET A 469 -15.45 -29.04 -11.67
N LYS A 470 -15.84 -29.69 -12.78
CA LYS A 470 -16.18 -31.12 -12.82
C LYS A 470 -14.95 -32.00 -13.00
N ASN A 471 -14.06 -31.58 -13.90
CA ASN A 471 -12.98 -32.42 -14.40
C ASN A 471 -11.67 -32.28 -13.61
N THR A 472 -11.58 -31.25 -12.75
CA THR A 472 -10.36 -30.96 -12.00
C THR A 472 -10.61 -30.50 -10.57
N ASN A 473 -9.52 -30.40 -9.80
CA ASN A 473 -9.51 -29.81 -8.47
C ASN A 473 -9.74 -28.27 -8.46
N PHE A 474 -10.09 -27.67 -9.61
CA PHE A 474 -10.51 -26.27 -9.74
C PHE A 474 -11.79 -25.95 -8.93
N GLY A 475 -12.62 -26.96 -8.65
CA GLY A 475 -13.86 -26.86 -7.86
C GLY A 475 -13.69 -26.51 -6.38
N THR A 476 -12.82 -25.58 -6.02
CA THR A 476 -12.68 -25.09 -4.65
C THR A 476 -13.96 -24.36 -4.20
N ARG A 477 -14.19 -24.29 -2.88
CA ARG A 477 -15.38 -23.62 -2.30
C ARG A 477 -15.53 -22.17 -2.79
N PHE A 478 -14.42 -21.43 -2.88
CA PHE A 478 -14.45 -20.04 -3.31
C PHE A 478 -14.78 -19.89 -4.80
N ALA A 479 -14.23 -20.76 -5.66
CA ALA A 479 -14.51 -20.73 -7.09
C ALA A 479 -16.01 -20.97 -7.35
N ARG A 480 -16.61 -21.94 -6.65
CA ARG A 480 -18.06 -22.20 -6.72
C ARG A 480 -18.89 -21.00 -6.26
N ASN A 481 -18.50 -20.36 -5.16
CA ASN A 481 -19.21 -19.20 -4.65
C ASN A 481 -19.09 -17.97 -5.59
N ASN A 482 -17.96 -17.80 -6.27
CA ASN A 482 -17.81 -16.73 -7.26
C ASN A 482 -18.60 -17.05 -8.54
N LEU A 483 -18.64 -18.31 -8.99
CA LEU A 483 -19.46 -18.72 -10.12
C LEU A 483 -20.95 -18.45 -9.87
N SER A 484 -21.45 -18.62 -8.64
CA SER A 484 -22.86 -18.30 -8.33
C SER A 484 -23.20 -16.82 -8.42
N ILE A 485 -22.21 -15.93 -8.57
CA ILE A 485 -22.41 -14.50 -8.89
C ILE A 485 -22.25 -14.27 -10.40
N ILE A 486 -21.19 -14.85 -10.98
CA ILE A 486 -20.83 -14.67 -12.39
C ILE A 486 -21.94 -15.19 -13.32
N GLU A 487 -22.50 -16.37 -13.04
CA GLU A 487 -23.52 -16.95 -13.90
C GLU A 487 -24.79 -16.08 -14.00
N PRO A 488 -25.43 -15.65 -12.89
CA PRO A 488 -26.54 -14.71 -12.95
C PRO A 488 -26.20 -13.39 -13.65
N PHE A 489 -24.98 -12.87 -13.46
CA PHE A 489 -24.50 -11.68 -14.16
C PHE A 489 -24.46 -11.88 -15.69
N VAL A 490 -23.91 -13.00 -16.16
CA VAL A 490 -23.85 -13.29 -17.60
C VAL A 490 -25.24 -13.50 -18.18
N SER A 491 -26.13 -14.16 -17.43
CA SER A 491 -27.52 -14.32 -17.84
C SER A 491 -28.29 -13.01 -17.92
N SER A 492 -27.97 -11.98 -17.11
CA SER A 492 -28.65 -10.69 -17.16
C SER A 492 -28.14 -9.73 -18.25
N MET A 493 -27.00 -10.05 -18.88
CA MET A 493 -26.48 -9.30 -20.03
C MET A 493 -27.15 -9.67 -21.36
N ASN A 494 -27.88 -10.79 -21.39
CA ASN A 494 -28.64 -11.31 -22.52
C ASN A 494 -30.11 -10.88 -22.44
#